data_AF-A0A529LZN6-F1
#
_entry.id   AF-A0A529LZN6-F1
#
_cell.length_a   1.000
_cell.length_b   1.000
_cell.length_c   1.000
_cell.angle_alpha   90.00
_cell.angle_beta   90.00
_cell.angle_gamma   90.00
#
_symmetry.space_group_name_H-M   'P 1'
#
loop_
_entity.id
_entity.type
_entity.pdbx_description
1 polymer ?
#
loop_
_entity_poly.entity_id
_entity_poly.type
_entity_poly.pdbx_seq_one_letter_code
_entity_poly.pdbx_strand_id
1 'polypeptide(L)'
;FATDLAAFLVALQRIDATGGPAPGQHNFFRGGALSVYDGETRQAIAALDGKIDTVAARAVWEAALAAPWHGAPVWFHGDVSWGNLLVRQGRLGAVIDFGTSGVGDPACDLAIAWTLFEGKSREAFRAGLPADEAMWARGRGWTLWKALITVAGQIDVNPVEVEKSRHVIDEVLADHARRG
;
A
#
# COMPACT_ATOMS: atom_id res chain seq x y z
N PHE A 1 7.61 8.99 -14.57
CA PHE A 1 8.02 9.37 -13.21
C PHE A 1 8.11 8.23 -12.19
N ALA A 2 7.85 6.94 -12.52
CA ALA A 2 7.92 5.84 -11.54
C ALA A 2 9.28 5.75 -10.80
N THR A 3 10.38 5.90 -11.54
CA THR A 3 11.73 5.96 -10.97
C THR A 3 11.95 7.18 -10.08
N ASP A 4 11.35 8.33 -10.42
CA ASP A 4 11.45 9.55 -9.61
C ASP A 4 10.74 9.36 -8.27
N LEU A 5 9.56 8.71 -8.26
CA LEU A 5 8.83 8.40 -7.04
C LEU A 5 9.59 7.42 -6.15
N ALA A 6 10.17 6.36 -6.74
CA ALA A 6 11.04 5.45 -5.99
C ALA A 6 12.23 6.21 -5.35
N ALA A 7 12.89 7.08 -6.12
CA ALA A 7 14.00 7.88 -5.60
C ALA A 7 13.57 8.83 -4.47
N PHE A 8 12.39 9.44 -4.58
CA PHE A 8 11.80 10.25 -3.52
C PHE A 8 11.57 9.45 -2.23
N LEU A 9 10.96 8.26 -2.32
CA LEU A 9 10.72 7.41 -1.13
C LEU A 9 12.03 6.96 -0.48
N VAL A 10 13.03 6.60 -1.29
CA VAL A 10 14.38 6.28 -0.76
C VAL A 10 15.01 7.49 -0.07
N ALA A 11 14.86 8.69 -0.62
CA ALA A 11 15.37 9.91 -0.01
C ALA A 11 14.65 10.21 1.31
N LEU A 12 13.33 10.07 1.35
CA LEU A 12 12.50 10.24 2.55
C LEU A 12 12.96 9.29 3.66
N GLN A 13 13.12 8.00 3.36
CA GLN A 13 13.53 6.97 4.31
C GLN A 13 14.96 7.16 4.87
N ARG A 14 15.81 7.98 4.22
CA ARG A 14 17.18 8.29 4.68
C ARG A 14 17.25 9.49 5.62
N ILE A 15 16.17 10.24 5.78
CA ILE A 15 16.13 11.37 6.71
C ILE A 15 16.17 10.81 8.14
N ASP A 16 16.87 11.50 9.04
CA ASP A 16 16.90 11.14 10.46
C ASP A 16 15.47 11.10 11.02
N ALA A 17 15.06 9.93 11.47
CA ALA A 17 13.73 9.64 11.97
C ALA A 17 13.63 9.81 13.50
N THR A 18 14.73 10.19 14.15
CA THR A 18 14.80 10.39 15.60
C THR A 18 13.79 11.44 16.05
N GLY A 19 12.92 11.06 16.99
CA GLY A 19 11.90 11.96 17.55
C GLY A 19 10.66 12.17 16.66
N GLY A 20 10.57 11.50 15.50
CA GLY A 20 9.36 11.54 14.68
C GLY A 20 8.17 10.80 15.33
N PRO A 21 6.93 11.12 14.93
CA PRO A 21 5.74 10.49 15.50
C PRO A 21 5.65 9.02 15.08
N ALA A 22 5.51 8.13 16.06
CA ALA A 22 5.26 6.71 15.83
C ALA A 22 3.83 6.49 15.28
N PRO A 23 3.53 5.36 14.61
CA PRO A 23 2.18 5.05 14.13
C PRO A 23 1.14 5.06 15.24
N GLY A 24 -0.05 5.60 14.95
CA GLY A 24 -1.14 5.65 15.93
C GLY A 24 -2.45 6.17 15.36
N GLN A 25 -3.42 6.47 16.24
CA GLN A 25 -4.75 6.93 15.79
C GLN A 25 -4.69 8.20 14.91
N HIS A 26 -3.74 9.10 15.18
CA HIS A 26 -3.59 10.36 14.44
C HIS A 26 -3.28 10.16 12.94
N ASN A 27 -2.66 9.03 12.56
CA ASN A 27 -2.35 8.72 11.17
C ASN A 27 -3.00 7.41 10.70
N PHE A 28 -4.06 6.97 11.39
CA PHE A 28 -4.73 5.70 11.11
C PHE A 28 -3.73 4.53 11.08
N PHE A 29 -2.83 4.48 12.06
CA PHE A 29 -1.84 3.40 12.23
C PHE A 29 -0.95 3.12 11.00
N ARG A 30 -0.88 4.04 10.03
CA ARG A 30 0.04 3.91 8.88
C ARG A 30 1.46 3.75 9.39
N GLY A 31 2.19 2.82 8.76
CA GLY A 31 3.52 2.39 9.17
C GLY A 31 3.58 1.56 10.46
N GLY A 32 2.44 1.16 11.02
CA GLY A 32 2.32 0.22 12.13
C GLY A 32 2.10 -1.23 11.67
N ALA A 33 1.78 -2.11 12.62
CA ALA A 33 1.51 -3.52 12.33
C ALA A 33 0.15 -3.71 11.61
N LEU A 34 0.15 -4.48 10.52
CA LEU A 34 -1.08 -4.82 9.77
C LEU A 34 -2.13 -5.56 10.62
N SER A 35 -1.71 -6.22 11.70
CA SER A 35 -2.62 -6.92 12.63
C SER A 35 -3.66 -6.00 13.27
N VAL A 36 -3.42 -4.67 13.30
CA VAL A 36 -4.43 -3.67 13.68
C VAL A 36 -5.71 -3.81 12.84
N TYR A 37 -5.57 -4.22 11.56
CA TYR A 37 -6.65 -4.35 10.60
C TYR A 37 -7.08 -5.80 10.32
N ASP A 38 -6.61 -6.78 11.11
CA ASP A 38 -6.89 -8.20 10.84
C ASP A 38 -8.39 -8.52 10.91
N GLY A 39 -9.06 -8.06 11.97
CA GLY A 39 -10.50 -8.28 12.12
C GLY A 39 -11.31 -7.67 10.99
N GLU A 40 -11.03 -6.41 10.64
CA GLU A 40 -11.73 -5.70 9.56
C GLU A 40 -11.49 -6.34 8.19
N THR A 41 -10.24 -6.73 7.91
CA THR A 41 -9.89 -7.40 6.65
C THR A 41 -10.62 -8.73 6.51
N ARG A 42 -10.61 -9.56 7.56
CA ARG A 42 -11.30 -10.87 7.54
C ARG A 42 -12.82 -10.71 7.37
N GLN A 43 -13.41 -9.70 8.01
CA GLN A 43 -14.83 -9.37 7.84
C GLN A 43 -15.14 -8.94 6.40
N ALA A 44 -14.31 -8.06 5.81
CA ALA A 44 -14.49 -7.63 4.43
C ALA A 44 -14.34 -8.79 3.43
N ILE A 45 -13.36 -9.68 3.62
CA ILE A 45 -13.21 -10.89 2.80
C ILE A 45 -14.48 -11.76 2.88
N ALA A 46 -15.02 -11.97 4.08
CA ALA A 46 -16.25 -12.76 4.25
C ALA A 46 -17.48 -12.09 3.59
N ALA A 47 -17.61 -10.77 3.71
CA ALA A 47 -18.71 -10.01 3.10
C ALA A 47 -18.67 -9.98 1.56
N LEU A 48 -17.50 -10.25 0.98
CA LEU A 48 -17.26 -10.29 -0.46
C LEU A 48 -17.20 -11.71 -1.03
N ASP A 49 -17.66 -12.70 -0.28
CA ASP A 49 -17.79 -14.07 -0.80
C ASP A 49 -18.69 -14.12 -2.05
N GLY A 50 -18.26 -14.89 -3.04
CA GLY A 50 -18.88 -14.94 -4.37
C GLY A 50 -18.71 -13.67 -5.23
N LYS A 51 -18.05 -12.63 -4.72
CA LYS A 51 -17.82 -11.36 -5.44
C LYS A 51 -16.36 -11.14 -5.85
N ILE A 52 -15.42 -11.77 -5.14
CA ILE A 52 -13.97 -11.78 -5.40
C ILE A 52 -13.41 -13.19 -5.13
N ASP A 53 -12.15 -13.45 -5.51
CA ASP A 53 -11.43 -14.65 -5.07
C ASP A 53 -11.00 -14.51 -3.59
N THR A 54 -11.87 -14.96 -2.69
CA THR A 54 -11.63 -14.86 -1.24
C THR A 54 -10.54 -15.82 -0.74
N VAL A 55 -10.18 -16.85 -1.50
CA VAL A 55 -9.09 -17.77 -1.15
C VAL A 55 -7.75 -17.10 -1.41
N ALA A 56 -7.57 -16.52 -2.61
CA ALA A 56 -6.37 -15.77 -2.95
C ALA A 56 -6.21 -14.53 -2.05
N ALA A 57 -7.31 -13.81 -1.74
CA ALA A 57 -7.26 -12.67 -0.83
C ALA A 57 -6.78 -13.06 0.58
N ARG A 58 -7.23 -14.19 1.12
CA ARG A 58 -6.72 -14.70 2.40
C ARG A 58 -5.24 -15.04 2.32
N ALA A 59 -4.80 -15.69 1.25
CA ALA A 59 -3.38 -16.05 1.08
C ALA A 59 -2.47 -14.80 1.09
N VAL A 60 -2.85 -13.74 0.37
CA VAL A 60 -2.13 -12.46 0.40
C VAL A 60 -2.11 -11.87 1.80
N TRP A 61 -3.25 -11.87 2.49
CA TRP A 61 -3.35 -11.29 3.83
C TRP A 61 -2.49 -12.04 4.86
N GLU A 62 -2.56 -13.38 4.87
CA GLU A 62 -1.72 -14.21 5.75
C GLU A 62 -0.23 -14.03 5.47
N ALA A 63 0.16 -13.95 4.19
CA ALA A 63 1.55 -13.69 3.82
C ALA A 63 2.04 -12.32 4.33
N ALA A 64 1.17 -11.30 4.31
CA ALA A 64 1.48 -9.98 4.83
C ALA A 64 1.62 -9.98 6.37
N LEU A 65 0.75 -10.71 7.09
CA LEU A 65 0.82 -10.85 8.55
C LEU A 65 2.04 -11.66 8.99
N ALA A 66 2.45 -12.65 8.21
CA ALA A 66 3.63 -13.48 8.47
C ALA A 66 4.97 -12.77 8.24
N ALA A 67 4.96 -11.53 7.71
CA ALA A 67 6.15 -10.75 7.37
C ALA A 67 6.31 -9.50 8.25
N PRO A 68 6.33 -9.60 9.60
CA PRO A 68 6.40 -8.44 10.48
C PRO A 68 7.67 -7.59 10.24
N TRP A 69 7.54 -6.28 10.47
CA TRP A 69 8.67 -5.37 10.37
C TRP A 69 9.59 -5.50 11.58
N HIS A 70 10.89 -5.63 11.32
CA HIS A 70 11.94 -5.74 12.35
C HIS A 70 13.07 -4.71 12.19
N GLY A 71 13.02 -3.87 11.16
CA GLY A 71 14.04 -2.86 10.93
C GLY A 71 13.87 -1.60 11.78
N ALA A 72 14.86 -0.72 11.69
CA ALA A 72 14.77 0.60 12.31
C ALA A 72 13.61 1.40 11.69
N PRO A 73 12.80 2.12 12.49
CA PRO A 73 11.76 2.99 11.97
C PRO A 73 12.34 4.05 11.03
N VAL A 74 11.70 4.25 9.88
CA VAL A 74 12.07 5.27 8.89
C VAL A 74 10.87 6.15 8.58
N TRP A 75 11.11 7.33 8.03
CA TRP A 75 10.03 8.17 7.53
C TRP A 75 9.28 7.47 6.39
N PHE A 76 7.96 7.50 6.49
CA PHE A 76 7.03 7.14 5.42
C PHE A 76 6.09 8.32 5.16
N HIS A 77 5.59 8.42 3.93
CA HIS A 77 4.63 9.45 3.56
C HIS A 77 3.24 9.12 4.11
N GLY A 78 2.82 7.87 3.97
CA GLY A 78 1.56 7.36 4.52
C GLY A 78 0.35 7.57 3.62
N ASP A 79 0.49 8.24 2.48
CA ASP A 79 -0.60 8.46 1.50
C ASP A 79 -0.08 8.77 0.09
N VAL A 80 0.78 7.87 -0.42
CA VAL A 80 1.28 7.98 -1.80
C VAL A 80 0.18 7.62 -2.78
N SER A 81 -0.53 8.63 -3.28
CA SER A 81 -1.64 8.51 -4.22
C SER A 81 -1.48 9.49 -5.39
N TRP A 82 -2.10 9.21 -6.54
CA TRP A 82 -2.00 10.08 -7.72
C TRP A 82 -2.33 11.56 -7.42
N GLY A 83 -3.33 11.82 -6.57
CA GLY A 83 -3.74 13.17 -6.19
C GLY A 83 -2.64 13.97 -5.47
N ASN A 84 -1.69 13.29 -4.86
CA ASN A 84 -0.60 13.87 -4.06
C ASN A 84 0.72 14.00 -4.85
N LEU A 85 0.73 13.64 -6.14
CA LEU A 85 1.91 13.64 -7.00
C LEU A 85 1.80 14.70 -8.10
N LEU A 86 2.63 15.74 -8.04
CA LEU A 86 2.66 16.79 -9.05
C LEU A 86 3.68 16.44 -10.14
N VAL A 87 3.18 16.10 -11.32
CA VAL A 87 3.99 15.66 -12.46
C VAL A 87 4.05 16.75 -13.52
N ARG A 88 5.27 17.11 -13.95
CA ARG A 88 5.51 18.06 -15.04
C ARG A 88 6.38 17.41 -16.10
N GLN A 89 5.89 17.38 -17.34
CA GLN A 89 6.63 16.81 -18.49
C GLN A 89 7.12 15.37 -18.24
N GLY A 90 6.27 14.54 -17.62
CA GLY A 90 6.58 13.14 -17.33
C GLY A 90 7.49 12.87 -16.12
N ARG A 91 7.92 13.93 -15.42
CA ARG A 91 8.79 13.86 -14.22
C ARG A 91 8.04 14.28 -12.96
N LEU A 92 8.35 13.63 -11.84
CA LEU A 92 7.81 14.02 -10.54
C LEU A 92 8.47 15.35 -10.11
N GLY A 93 7.66 16.39 -9.92
CA GLY A 93 8.11 17.72 -9.53
C GLY A 93 7.92 18.00 -8.03
N ALA A 94 6.86 17.46 -7.43
CA ALA A 94 6.62 17.58 -6.00
C ALA A 94 5.69 16.47 -5.49
N VAL A 95 5.78 16.23 -4.19
CA VAL A 95 4.89 15.36 -3.41
C VAL A 95 4.27 16.23 -2.31
N ILE A 96 2.97 16.09 -2.07
CA ILE A 96 2.21 16.91 -1.11
C ILE A 96 1.40 16.01 -0.17
N ASP A 97 0.78 16.63 0.84
CA ASP A 97 -0.11 15.97 1.82
C ASP A 97 0.56 14.94 2.74
N PHE A 98 1.49 15.43 3.55
CA PHE A 98 2.19 14.64 4.59
C PHE A 98 1.36 14.50 5.87
N GLY A 99 0.04 14.72 5.83
CA GLY A 99 -0.83 14.70 7.01
C GLY A 99 -0.89 13.33 7.72
N THR A 100 -0.54 12.26 7.01
CA THR A 100 -0.50 10.88 7.52
C THR A 100 0.92 10.35 7.73
N SER A 101 1.93 11.19 7.53
CA SER A 101 3.34 10.78 7.65
C SER A 101 3.73 10.47 9.09
N GLY A 102 4.71 9.59 9.23
CA GLY A 102 5.26 9.21 10.51
C GLY A 102 6.53 8.38 10.34
N VAL A 103 6.97 7.81 11.46
CA VAL A 103 8.21 7.03 11.55
C VAL A 103 7.89 5.59 11.92
N GLY A 104 8.14 4.64 11.02
CA GLY A 104 7.72 3.24 11.19
C GLY A 104 8.10 2.36 10.01
N ASP A 105 7.25 1.38 9.70
CA ASP A 105 7.36 0.52 8.53
C ASP A 105 6.96 1.27 7.24
N PRO A 106 7.84 1.40 6.24
CA PRO A 106 7.54 2.15 5.02
C PRO A 106 6.61 1.41 4.04
N ALA A 107 6.24 0.14 4.30
CA ALA A 107 5.51 -0.70 3.35
C ALA A 107 4.17 -0.10 2.87
N CYS A 108 3.53 0.76 3.67
CA CYS A 108 2.27 1.40 3.29
C CYS A 108 2.40 2.33 2.06
N ASP A 109 3.58 2.88 1.79
CA ASP A 109 3.85 3.74 0.63
C ASP A 109 3.92 2.95 -0.69
N LEU A 110 3.97 1.61 -0.63
CA LEU A 110 4.02 0.76 -1.82
C LEU A 110 2.66 0.61 -2.52
N ALA A 111 1.57 1.08 -1.92
CA ALA A 111 0.23 0.91 -2.49
C ALA A 111 0.10 1.46 -3.92
N ILE A 112 0.83 2.53 -4.23
CA ILE A 112 0.89 3.13 -5.58
C ILE A 112 1.32 2.14 -6.68
N ALA A 113 2.05 1.07 -6.32
CA ALA A 113 2.47 0.03 -7.24
C ALA A 113 1.29 -0.72 -7.87
N TRP A 114 0.15 -0.80 -7.18
CA TRP A 114 -1.05 -1.50 -7.67
C TRP A 114 -2.23 -0.56 -7.93
N THR A 115 -2.21 0.67 -7.40
CA THR A 115 -3.28 1.66 -7.63
C THR A 115 -3.02 2.57 -8.82
N LEU A 116 -1.79 2.63 -9.34
CA LEU A 116 -1.43 3.50 -10.46
C LEU A 116 -0.45 2.86 -11.45
N PHE A 117 0.59 2.20 -10.96
CA PHE A 117 1.60 1.64 -11.85
C PHE A 117 1.22 0.26 -12.39
N GLU A 118 1.63 -0.01 -13.63
CA GLU A 118 1.32 -1.23 -14.37
C GLU A 118 2.52 -1.62 -15.25
N GLY A 119 2.68 -2.92 -15.50
CA GLY A 119 3.73 -3.46 -16.39
C GLY A 119 5.10 -2.82 -16.16
N LYS A 120 5.66 -2.19 -17.21
CA LYS A 120 7.00 -1.58 -17.17
C LYS A 120 7.14 -0.47 -16.12
N SER A 121 6.10 0.30 -15.82
CA SER A 121 6.20 1.37 -14.81
C SER A 121 6.26 0.79 -13.39
N ARG A 122 5.53 -0.30 -13.12
CA ARG A 122 5.58 -1.03 -11.86
C ARG A 122 6.95 -1.68 -11.66
N GLU A 123 7.49 -2.33 -12.68
CA GLU A 123 8.83 -2.92 -12.61
C GLU A 123 9.91 -1.86 -12.39
N ALA A 124 9.80 -0.69 -13.05
CA ALA A 124 10.74 0.42 -12.84
C ALA A 124 10.65 1.03 -11.43
N PHE A 125 9.44 1.15 -10.86
CA PHE A 125 9.25 1.57 -9.47
C PHE A 125 9.87 0.57 -8.50
N ARG A 126 9.57 -0.73 -8.69
CA ARG A 126 10.08 -1.83 -7.85
C ARG A 126 11.61 -1.91 -7.89
N ALA A 127 12.22 -1.81 -9.06
CA ALA A 127 13.67 -1.82 -9.22
C ALA A 127 14.39 -0.62 -8.57
N GLY A 128 13.68 0.50 -8.35
CA GLY A 128 14.22 1.70 -7.73
C GLY A 128 14.19 1.70 -6.20
N LEU A 129 13.54 0.70 -5.57
CA LEU A 129 13.36 0.61 -4.13
C LEU A 129 14.25 -0.49 -3.53
N PRO A 130 14.93 -0.24 -2.39
CA PRO A 130 15.63 -1.26 -1.63
C PRO A 130 14.64 -2.07 -0.76
N ALA A 131 13.53 -2.51 -1.36
CA ALA A 131 12.46 -3.25 -0.69
C ALA A 131 12.65 -4.75 -0.87
N ASP A 132 12.72 -5.49 0.23
CA ASP A 132 12.75 -6.95 0.22
C ASP A 132 11.35 -7.54 0.00
N GLU A 133 11.27 -8.86 -0.21
CA GLU A 133 9.99 -9.54 -0.43
C GLU A 133 9.03 -9.43 0.77
N ALA A 134 9.57 -9.30 1.99
CA ALA A 134 8.76 -9.07 3.18
C ALA A 134 8.07 -7.70 3.15
N MET A 135 8.77 -6.64 2.74
CA MET A 135 8.19 -5.31 2.53
C MET A 135 7.14 -5.33 1.42
N TRP A 136 7.39 -6.04 0.31
CA TRP A 136 6.39 -6.21 -0.76
C TRP A 136 5.16 -6.98 -0.29
N ALA A 137 5.32 -8.01 0.55
CA ALA A 137 4.20 -8.74 1.15
C ALA A 137 3.34 -7.81 2.02
N ARG A 138 3.97 -7.01 2.89
CA ARG A 138 3.25 -6.01 3.69
C ARG A 138 2.59 -4.92 2.83
N GLY A 139 3.26 -4.46 1.77
CA GLY A 139 2.70 -3.50 0.82
C GLY A 139 1.43 -4.02 0.12
N ARG A 140 1.44 -5.29 -0.30
CA ARG A 140 0.24 -5.98 -0.79
C ARG A 140 -0.85 -6.03 0.27
N GLY A 141 -0.51 -6.35 1.52
CA GLY A 141 -1.44 -6.35 2.64
C GLY A 141 -2.14 -5.01 2.85
N TRP A 142 -1.37 -3.91 2.93
CA TRP A 142 -1.91 -2.55 3.07
C TRP A 142 -2.88 -2.19 1.93
N THR A 143 -2.50 -2.54 0.71
CA THR A 143 -3.29 -2.26 -0.49
C THR A 143 -4.58 -3.09 -0.52
N LEU A 144 -4.46 -4.39 -0.24
CA LEU A 144 -5.58 -5.32 -0.22
C LEU A 144 -6.61 -4.92 0.82
N TRP A 145 -6.19 -4.68 2.06
CA TRP A 145 -7.08 -4.24 3.14
C TRP A 145 -7.89 -3.02 2.71
N LYS A 146 -7.22 -1.97 2.21
CA LYS A 146 -7.90 -0.73 1.84
C LYS A 146 -8.91 -0.94 0.71
N ALA A 147 -8.55 -1.71 -0.32
CA ALA A 147 -9.45 -2.00 -1.43
C ALA A 147 -10.66 -2.85 -0.98
N LEU A 148 -10.45 -3.86 -0.12
CA LEU A 148 -11.52 -4.71 0.41
C LEU A 148 -12.56 -3.89 1.20
N ILE A 149 -12.12 -3.04 2.14
CA ILE A 149 -13.06 -2.24 2.94
C ILE A 149 -13.80 -1.21 2.08
N THR A 150 -13.15 -0.68 1.03
CA THR A 150 -13.80 0.21 0.08
C THR A 150 -14.89 -0.52 -0.70
N VAL A 151 -14.61 -1.70 -1.25
CA VAL A 151 -15.64 -2.50 -1.95
C VAL A 151 -16.78 -2.86 -1.01
N ALA A 152 -16.48 -3.37 0.20
CA ALA A 152 -17.50 -3.77 1.16
C ALA A 152 -18.38 -2.59 1.62
N GLY A 153 -17.78 -1.41 1.80
CA GLY A 153 -18.50 -0.22 2.27
C GLY A 153 -19.19 0.60 1.18
N GLN A 154 -18.84 0.44 -0.09
CA GLN A 154 -19.36 1.26 -1.20
C GLN A 154 -20.21 0.49 -2.21
N ILE A 155 -20.44 -0.81 -1.99
CA ILE A 155 -21.08 -1.70 -2.98
C ILE A 155 -22.44 -1.22 -3.48
N ASP A 156 -23.23 -0.58 -2.61
CA ASP A 156 -24.56 -0.05 -2.93
C ASP A 156 -24.60 1.49 -3.06
N VAL A 157 -23.43 2.14 -3.01
CA VAL A 157 -23.31 3.61 -2.92
C VAL A 157 -22.58 4.19 -4.12
N ASN A 158 -21.44 3.63 -4.49
CA ASN A 158 -20.56 4.19 -5.51
C ASN A 158 -19.97 3.08 -6.42
N PRO A 159 -20.65 2.74 -7.53
CA PRO A 159 -20.22 1.65 -8.40
C PRO A 159 -18.85 1.91 -9.06
N VAL A 160 -18.50 3.17 -9.31
CA VAL A 160 -17.20 3.54 -9.91
C VAL A 160 -16.06 3.24 -8.95
N GLU A 161 -16.23 3.57 -7.67
CA GLU A 161 -15.20 3.31 -6.66
C GLU A 161 -15.04 1.82 -6.37
N VAL A 162 -16.16 1.09 -6.42
CA VAL A 162 -16.18 -0.38 -6.32
C VAL A 162 -15.41 -1.03 -7.46
N GLU A 163 -15.65 -0.60 -8.71
CA GLU A 163 -14.96 -1.14 -9.88
C GLU A 163 -13.45 -0.89 -9.80
N LYS A 164 -13.04 0.34 -9.47
CA LYS A 164 -11.62 0.67 -9.26
C LYS A 164 -10.99 -0.18 -8.16
N SER A 165 -11.66 -0.32 -7.03
CA SER A 165 -11.13 -1.09 -5.90
C SER A 165 -11.07 -2.59 -6.20
N ARG A 166 -12.02 -3.14 -6.98
CA ARG A 166 -11.95 -4.52 -7.48
C ARG A 166 -10.74 -4.72 -8.39
N HIS A 167 -10.49 -3.79 -9.31
CA HIS A 167 -9.30 -3.86 -10.16
C HIS A 167 -8.01 -3.88 -9.34
N VAL A 168 -7.92 -3.04 -8.29
CA VAL A 168 -6.77 -3.05 -7.37
C VAL A 168 -6.63 -4.39 -6.64
N ILE A 169 -7.73 -5.00 -6.20
CA ILE A 169 -7.72 -6.35 -5.60
C ILE A 169 -7.11 -7.33 -6.62
N ASP A 170 -7.63 -7.37 -7.84
CA ASP A 170 -7.17 -8.31 -8.87
C ASP A 170 -5.67 -8.13 -9.19
N GLU A 171 -5.18 -6.89 -9.26
CA GLU A 171 -3.76 -6.59 -9.46
C GLU A 171 -2.87 -7.08 -8.30
N VAL A 172 -3.33 -6.95 -7.06
CA VAL A 172 -2.62 -7.45 -5.88
C VAL A 172 -2.60 -8.98 -5.87
N LEU A 173 -3.74 -9.63 -6.11
CA LEU A 173 -3.84 -11.09 -6.16
C LEU A 173 -2.94 -11.66 -7.26
N ALA A 174 -2.96 -11.04 -8.45
CA ALA A 174 -2.13 -11.45 -9.57
C ALA A 174 -0.63 -11.22 -9.33
N ASP A 175 -0.23 -10.13 -8.65
CA ASP A 175 1.18 -9.92 -8.25
C ASP A 175 1.64 -11.00 -7.26
N HIS A 176 0.81 -11.35 -6.28
CA HIS A 176 1.13 -12.41 -5.34
C HIS A 176 1.22 -13.78 -6.03
N ALA A 177 0.28 -14.15 -6.89
CA ALA A 177 0.34 -15.44 -7.58
C ALA A 177 1.59 -15.61 -8.48
N ARG A 178 2.15 -14.52 -9.00
CA ARG A 178 3.37 -14.55 -9.83
C ARG A 178 4.66 -14.60 -9.04
N ARG A 179 4.65 -14.18 -7.76
CA ARG A 179 5.87 -13.85 -7.00
C ARG A 179 5.88 -14.38 -5.56
N GLY A 180 4.77 -14.96 -5.10
CA GLY A 180 4.59 -15.58 -3.77
C GLY A 180 4.99 -17.04 -3.76
#